data_AF-A0A2Z2K862-F1
#
_entry.id   AF-A0A2Z2K862-F1
#
_cell.length_a   1.000
_cell.length_b   1.000
_cell.length_c   1.000
_cell.angle_alpha   90.00
_cell.angle_beta   90.00
_cell.angle_gamma   90.00
#
_symmetry.space_group_name_H-M   'P 1'
#
loop_
_entity.id
_entity.type
_entity.pdbx_description
1 polymer ?
#
loop_
_entity_poly.entity_id
_entity_poly.type
_entity_poly.pdbx_seq_one_letter_code
_entity_poly.pdbx_strand_id
1 'polypeptide(L)'
;MVGITNIQSGGRIYDSVSHRGYFPDGKKWSGSAGSIYGSTFTLGDTISILLDMDNGILEFWKNGVTQGVAFTDIKPLGTVYPSHTSGSDTTSSSVTANFGATLFKYAIPNGFKVYNGNHKILLSSGEKIQSVSIGSGLYSENVIPIMSSNTSLAGISSANLISTVELDAWKAFDGSSSTYWYTNSGTGGWLQFKFNIPIKIEKYKVLSLGASYPGNNIKNWTFEGSNNGSNWNVLDTKTNVLDWITGMFKEFAITNDSTYIYYRLNITATGAAAPPAICELTMHTKTDSKFTFLNLDSSTENTFLRYGLDGSSNGLNLTKNIFTKKYVKSGTSLLGSGKTFEHTIDMSKRRVDKITLG
;
A
#
# COMPACT_ATOMS: atom_id res chain seq x y z
N MET A 1 20.53 31.86 5.81
CA MET A 1 19.31 31.58 6.59
C MET A 1 18.54 30.44 5.95
N VAL A 2 17.98 29.56 6.78
CA VAL A 2 16.91 28.63 6.38
C VAL A 2 15.69 28.86 7.27
N GLY A 3 14.48 28.69 6.75
CA GLY A 3 13.28 29.02 7.50
C GLY A 3 11.99 28.85 6.75
N ILE A 4 10.99 29.65 7.13
CA ILE A 4 9.69 29.74 6.49
C ILE A 4 9.34 31.19 6.16
N THR A 5 8.48 31.40 5.17
CA THR A 5 7.94 32.72 4.79
C THR A 5 6.51 32.61 4.28
N ASN A 6 5.69 33.66 4.42
CA ASN A 6 4.35 33.72 3.80
C ASN A 6 4.34 34.33 2.39
N ILE A 7 5.51 34.62 1.80
CA ILE A 7 5.64 35.21 0.47
C ILE A 7 6.11 34.15 -0.53
N GLN A 8 5.34 33.94 -1.61
CA GLN A 8 5.65 32.93 -2.64
C GLN A 8 6.74 33.35 -3.65
N SER A 9 6.94 34.65 -3.86
CA SER A 9 7.98 35.17 -4.75
C SER A 9 8.33 36.62 -4.39
N GLY A 10 9.60 37.00 -4.46
CA GLY A 10 10.05 38.35 -4.11
C GLY A 10 11.46 38.39 -3.52
N GLY A 11 12.00 39.60 -3.37
CA GLY A 11 13.35 39.88 -2.88
C GLY A 11 13.56 39.57 -1.40
N ARG A 12 14.64 40.10 -0.83
CA ARG A 12 15.03 39.86 0.58
C ARG A 12 13.93 40.35 1.54
N ILE A 13 13.51 39.50 2.48
CA ILE A 13 12.47 39.80 3.48
C ILE A 13 13.09 39.73 4.88
N TYR A 14 13.09 40.85 5.60
CA TYR A 14 13.61 40.99 6.97
C TYR A 14 12.64 41.75 7.88
N ASP A 15 11.37 41.39 7.84
CA ASP A 15 10.33 41.97 8.70
C ASP A 15 9.82 40.97 9.75
N SER A 16 9.01 41.45 10.69
CA SER A 16 8.43 40.62 11.75
C SER A 16 7.17 39.86 11.37
N VAL A 17 6.65 40.07 10.17
CA VAL A 17 5.31 39.58 9.78
C VAL A 17 5.35 38.50 8.70
N SER A 18 6.47 38.37 7.98
CA SER A 18 6.54 37.57 6.77
C SER A 18 7.59 36.47 6.79
N HIS A 19 8.46 36.40 7.80
CA HIS A 19 9.46 35.32 7.87
C HIS A 19 9.81 34.88 9.29
N ARG A 20 10.25 33.63 9.41
CA ARG A 20 10.87 33.05 10.61
C ARG A 20 12.04 32.19 10.16
N GLY A 21 13.26 32.49 10.64
CA GLY A 21 14.46 31.83 10.13
C GLY A 21 15.55 31.59 11.15
N TYR A 22 16.45 30.67 10.82
CA TYR A 22 17.63 30.29 11.59
C TYR A 22 18.89 30.52 10.74
N PHE A 23 19.88 31.19 11.32
CA PHE A 23 21.09 31.63 10.63
C PHE A 23 22.35 30.86 11.08
N PRO A 24 23.39 30.80 10.22
CA PRO A 24 24.64 30.11 10.53
C PRO A 24 25.33 30.61 11.81
N ASP A 25 25.06 31.85 12.22
CA ASP A 25 25.57 32.48 13.44
C ASP A 25 24.87 31.99 14.73
N GLY A 26 23.96 31.03 14.63
CA GLY A 26 23.23 30.46 15.77
C GLY A 26 22.00 31.26 16.18
N LYS A 27 21.66 32.34 15.48
CA LYS A 27 20.52 33.19 15.84
C LYS A 27 19.26 32.84 15.08
N LYS A 28 18.13 33.09 15.74
CA LYS A 28 16.81 33.11 15.11
C LYS A 28 16.42 34.54 14.71
N TRP A 29 15.72 34.66 13.59
CA TRP A 29 15.38 35.93 12.97
C TRP A 29 13.91 36.00 12.57
N SER A 30 13.29 37.13 12.91
CA SER A 30 11.91 37.49 12.60
C SER A 30 11.81 39.02 12.50
N GLY A 31 12.77 39.65 11.80
CA GLY A 31 12.89 41.09 11.69
C GLY A 31 14.31 41.53 11.33
N SER A 32 14.66 42.78 11.65
CA SER A 32 15.96 43.38 11.33
C SER A 32 17.10 43.00 12.29
N ALA A 33 16.81 42.26 13.36
CA ALA A 33 17.79 41.83 14.35
C ALA A 33 17.58 40.38 14.77
N GLY A 34 18.69 39.64 14.91
CA GLY A 34 18.69 38.25 15.37
C GLY A 34 18.82 38.11 16.88
N SER A 35 18.15 37.11 17.43
CA SER A 35 18.21 36.73 18.84
C SER A 35 18.91 35.38 19.03
N ILE A 36 19.57 35.19 20.17
CA ILE A 36 20.21 33.92 20.52
C ILE A 36 19.18 32.79 20.50
N TYR A 37 19.54 31.65 19.92
CA TYR A 37 18.62 30.53 19.78
C TYR A 37 19.33 29.17 19.87
N GLY A 38 20.21 28.87 18.91
CA GLY A 38 20.80 27.55 18.75
C GLY A 38 22.29 27.62 18.49
N SER A 39 22.87 26.45 18.19
CA SER A 39 24.29 26.34 17.84
C SER A 39 24.60 27.05 16.52
N THR A 40 25.83 27.44 16.26
CA THR A 40 26.23 27.84 14.89
C THR A 40 26.18 26.63 13.95
N PHE A 41 26.08 26.85 12.65
CA PHE A 41 26.18 25.78 11.65
C PHE A 41 26.98 26.19 10.43
N THR A 42 27.59 25.21 9.77
CA THR A 42 28.53 25.40 8.65
C THR A 42 28.25 24.41 7.52
N LEU A 43 29.08 24.46 6.47
CA LEU A 43 29.02 23.53 5.34
C LEU A 43 29.10 22.07 5.84
N GLY A 44 28.18 21.24 5.36
CA GLY A 44 28.08 19.82 5.73
C GLY A 44 27.06 19.53 6.85
N ASP A 45 26.67 20.56 7.62
CA ASP A 45 25.57 20.42 8.58
C ASP A 45 24.22 20.26 7.87
N THR A 46 23.33 19.50 8.49
CA THR A 46 21.95 19.31 8.04
C THR A 46 21.00 19.98 9.02
N ILE A 47 20.18 20.89 8.52
CA ILE A 47 19.16 21.57 9.29
C ILE A 47 17.79 21.01 8.92
N SER A 48 17.09 20.42 9.89
CA SER A 48 15.67 20.04 9.74
C SER A 48 14.79 21.19 10.24
N ILE A 49 13.71 21.47 9.51
CA ILE A 49 12.72 22.49 9.85
C ILE A 49 11.43 21.78 10.24
N LEU A 50 11.00 21.93 11.49
CA LEU A 50 9.82 21.29 12.06
C LEU A 50 8.74 22.35 12.26
N LEU A 51 7.70 22.29 11.43
CA LEU A 51 6.57 23.21 11.46
C LEU A 51 5.35 22.50 12.03
N ASP A 52 4.82 23.01 13.15
CA ASP A 52 3.58 22.54 13.76
C ASP A 52 2.55 23.68 13.71
N MET A 53 1.62 23.61 12.76
CA MET A 53 0.58 24.63 12.59
C MET A 53 -0.55 24.51 13.62
N ASP A 54 -0.75 23.33 14.22
CA ASP A 54 -1.78 23.10 15.22
C ASP A 54 -1.43 23.84 16.52
N ASN A 55 -0.17 23.72 16.94
CA ASN A 55 0.36 24.43 18.11
C ASN A 55 0.96 25.80 17.76
N GLY A 56 1.18 26.10 16.49
CA GLY A 56 1.76 27.37 16.04
C GLY A 56 3.25 27.48 16.37
N ILE A 57 3.98 26.37 16.28
CA ILE A 57 5.38 26.26 16.70
C ILE A 57 6.29 26.02 15.49
N LEU A 58 7.46 26.67 15.50
CA LEU A 58 8.57 26.36 14.59
C LEU A 58 9.82 25.99 15.40
N GLU A 59 10.41 24.87 15.06
CA GLU A 59 11.62 24.32 15.67
C GLU A 59 12.63 23.90 14.61
N PHE A 60 13.92 24.01 14.93
CA PHE A 60 15.02 23.57 14.07
C PHE A 60 15.85 22.49 14.75
N TRP A 61 16.25 21.48 13.98
CA TRP A 61 17.21 20.46 14.44
C TRP A 61 18.49 20.58 13.64
N LYS A 62 19.64 20.46 14.31
CA LYS A 62 20.95 20.38 13.69
C LYS A 62 21.47 18.96 13.79
N ASN A 63 21.77 18.33 12.64
CA ASN A 63 22.33 16.98 12.56
C ASN A 63 21.55 15.93 13.38
N GLY A 64 20.22 16.03 13.36
CA GLY A 64 19.33 15.12 14.11
C GLY A 64 19.12 15.48 15.58
N VAL A 65 19.65 16.61 16.07
CA VAL A 65 19.49 17.06 17.46
C VAL A 65 18.71 18.37 17.53
N THR A 66 17.67 18.41 18.37
CA THR A 66 16.85 19.60 18.62
C THR A 66 17.69 20.81 19.05
N GLN A 67 17.36 22.00 18.53
CA GLN A 67 17.85 23.29 19.03
C GLN A 67 16.80 24.01 19.89
N GLY A 68 15.72 23.32 20.27
CA GLY A 68 14.58 23.87 21.01
C GLY A 68 13.59 24.65 20.13
N VAL A 69 12.49 25.10 20.73
CA VAL A 69 11.47 25.89 20.02
C VAL A 69 12.03 27.26 19.64
N ALA A 70 12.04 27.58 18.34
CA ALA A 70 12.48 28.88 17.85
C ALA A 70 11.36 29.93 17.97
N PHE A 71 10.15 29.57 17.56
CA PHE A 71 9.04 30.51 17.47
C PHE A 71 7.73 29.84 17.87
N THR A 72 6.84 30.62 18.50
CA THR A 72 5.50 30.22 18.95
C THR A 72 4.40 31.10 18.34
N ASP A 73 4.77 31.97 17.42
CA ASP A 73 3.93 32.98 16.79
C ASP A 73 3.73 32.71 15.30
N ILE A 74 3.57 31.43 14.94
CA ILE A 74 3.49 31.00 13.54
C ILE A 74 2.10 31.24 12.94
N LYS A 75 1.02 31.06 13.72
CA LYS A 75 -0.36 31.17 13.21
C LYS A 75 -0.68 32.50 12.51
N PRO A 76 -0.22 33.67 13.01
CA PRO A 76 -0.43 34.95 12.33
C PRO A 76 0.15 35.05 10.92
N LEU A 77 1.15 34.24 10.55
CA LEU A 77 1.74 34.27 9.20
C LEU A 77 0.79 33.70 8.14
N GLY A 78 -0.22 32.92 8.54
CA GLY A 78 -1.11 32.22 7.62
C GLY A 78 -0.39 31.08 6.89
N THR A 79 -0.60 30.99 5.57
CA THR A 79 0.09 29.99 4.74
C THR A 79 1.57 30.34 4.61
N VAL A 80 2.44 29.37 4.87
CA VAL A 80 3.89 29.53 4.82
C VAL A 80 4.56 28.52 3.91
N TYR A 81 5.74 28.89 3.40
CA TYR A 81 6.56 28.15 2.46
C TYR A 81 7.99 28.02 3.01
N PRO A 82 8.69 26.89 2.77
CA PRO A 82 10.10 26.78 3.08
C PRO A 82 10.92 27.86 2.35
N SER A 83 11.86 28.47 3.05
CA SER A 83 12.68 29.57 2.52
C SER A 83 14.17 29.37 2.79
N HIS A 84 14.97 29.90 1.88
CA HIS A 84 16.41 30.07 2.07
C HIS A 84 16.82 31.45 1.56
N THR A 85 17.77 32.10 2.23
CA THR A 85 18.35 33.37 1.77
C THR A 85 19.80 33.48 2.22
N SER A 86 20.63 34.13 1.40
CA SER A 86 22.03 34.45 1.73
C SER A 86 22.17 35.59 2.73
N GLY A 87 21.07 36.17 3.24
CA GLY A 87 21.20 37.34 4.11
C GLY A 87 21.53 38.60 3.32
N SER A 88 22.30 39.50 3.94
CA SER A 88 22.92 40.65 3.27
C SER A 88 24.15 40.29 2.42
N ASP A 89 24.68 39.08 2.56
CA ASP A 89 25.95 38.68 1.96
C ASP A 89 25.90 38.71 0.42
N THR A 90 27.01 39.15 -0.16
CA THR A 90 27.23 39.21 -1.61
C THR A 90 27.82 37.93 -2.18
N THR A 91 28.19 36.98 -1.31
CA THR A 91 28.67 35.65 -1.69
C THR A 91 27.48 34.71 -1.95
N SER A 92 27.55 33.97 -3.05
CA SER A 92 26.52 32.97 -3.39
C SER A 92 26.52 31.84 -2.36
N SER A 93 25.39 31.59 -1.70
CA SER A 93 25.18 30.43 -0.84
C SER A 93 24.25 29.43 -1.54
N SER A 94 24.71 28.20 -1.74
CA SER A 94 23.86 27.10 -2.25
C SER A 94 23.44 26.18 -1.11
N VAL A 95 22.19 25.76 -1.10
CA VAL A 95 21.67 24.73 -0.18
C VAL A 95 21.02 23.61 -0.98
N THR A 96 21.21 22.37 -0.53
CA THR A 96 20.44 21.23 -1.04
C THR A 96 19.25 21.01 -0.12
N ALA A 97 18.03 21.18 -0.63
CA ALA A 97 16.81 20.93 0.12
C ALA A 97 16.22 19.56 -0.26
N ASN A 98 15.90 18.73 0.74
CA ASN A 98 15.15 17.50 0.55
C ASN A 98 13.77 17.65 1.23
N PHE A 99 12.71 17.70 0.42
CA PHE A 99 11.34 17.80 0.91
C PHE A 99 10.64 16.43 1.06
N GLY A 100 11.41 15.33 0.96
CA GLY A 100 10.91 13.95 0.99
C GLY A 100 11.01 13.21 -0.35
N ALA A 101 11.76 13.74 -1.33
CA ALA A 101 12.00 13.08 -2.61
C ALA A 101 12.97 11.88 -2.48
N THR A 102 13.86 11.93 -1.49
CA THR A 102 14.75 10.83 -1.09
C THR A 102 14.67 10.63 0.41
N LEU A 103 15.19 9.51 0.93
CA LEU A 103 15.26 9.28 2.38
C LEU A 103 15.99 10.43 3.08
N PHE A 104 15.43 10.90 4.20
CA PHE A 104 16.09 11.90 5.02
C PHE A 104 17.36 11.33 5.65
N LYS A 105 18.41 12.15 5.75
CA LYS A 105 19.69 11.79 6.39
C LYS A 105 19.52 11.44 7.88
N TYR A 106 18.51 12.02 8.54
CA TYR A 106 18.15 11.75 9.93
C TYR A 106 16.69 11.33 10.02
N ALA A 107 16.35 10.56 11.06
CA ALA A 107 14.99 10.09 11.28
C ALA A 107 14.00 11.27 11.47
N ILE A 108 12.79 11.10 10.96
CA ILE A 108 11.71 12.07 11.13
C ILE A 108 11.20 11.98 12.58
N PRO A 109 11.13 13.09 13.33
CA PRO A 109 10.63 13.08 14.70
C PRO A 109 9.18 12.62 14.80
N ASN A 110 8.82 11.98 15.90
CA ASN A 110 7.46 11.49 16.12
C ASN A 110 6.44 12.63 16.02
N GLY A 111 5.32 12.39 15.33
CA GLY A 111 4.28 13.40 15.11
C GLY A 111 4.48 14.29 13.88
N PHE A 112 5.64 14.27 13.23
CA PHE A 112 5.90 15.03 12.00
C PHE A 112 5.78 14.18 10.75
N LYS A 113 5.41 14.82 9.63
CA LYS A 113 5.33 14.20 8.30
C LYS A 113 6.22 14.95 7.31
N VAL A 114 6.57 14.28 6.21
CA VAL A 114 7.37 14.88 5.13
C VAL A 114 6.57 15.96 4.40
N TYR A 115 7.23 17.07 4.02
CA TYR A 115 6.59 18.23 3.39
C TYR A 115 5.94 17.88 2.04
N ASN A 116 6.64 17.11 1.20
CA ASN A 116 6.16 16.67 -0.11
C ASN A 116 5.57 15.24 -0.06
N GLY A 117 4.83 14.92 1.00
CA GLY A 117 4.16 13.63 1.17
C GLY A 117 2.83 13.62 0.42
N ASN A 118 2.72 12.79 -0.62
CA ASN A 118 1.52 12.50 -1.42
C ASN A 118 0.59 13.71 -1.67
N HIS A 119 0.76 14.37 -2.82
CA HIS A 119 -0.24 15.31 -3.33
C HIS A 119 -1.58 14.60 -3.46
N LYS A 120 -2.52 14.85 -2.54
CA LYS A 120 -3.85 14.29 -2.66
C LYS A 120 -4.69 15.14 -3.61
N ILE A 121 -5.54 14.50 -4.41
CA ILE A 121 -6.44 15.17 -5.36
C ILE A 121 -7.88 14.80 -5.02
N LEU A 122 -8.77 15.79 -5.07
CA LEU A 122 -10.21 15.58 -5.16
C LEU A 122 -10.68 16.05 -6.54
N LEU A 123 -11.67 15.37 -7.10
CA LEU A 123 -12.30 15.75 -8.36
C LEU A 123 -13.51 16.64 -8.05
N SER A 124 -13.68 17.72 -8.80
CA SER A 124 -14.88 18.54 -8.77
C SER A 124 -15.64 18.44 -10.10
N SER A 125 -16.96 18.30 -10.02
CA SER A 125 -17.84 18.30 -11.20
C SER A 125 -19.14 19.03 -10.85
N GLY A 126 -19.22 20.31 -11.17
CA GLY A 126 -20.26 21.20 -10.65
C GLY A 126 -20.13 21.35 -9.13
N GLU A 127 -21.24 21.28 -8.40
CA GLU A 127 -21.26 21.35 -6.93
C GLU A 127 -20.82 20.05 -6.22
N LYS A 128 -20.52 18.98 -6.99
CA LYS A 128 -20.18 17.68 -6.43
C LYS A 128 -18.68 17.55 -6.24
N ILE A 129 -18.29 17.13 -5.04
CA ILE A 129 -16.92 16.75 -4.69
C ILE A 129 -16.83 15.23 -4.72
N GLN A 130 -15.81 14.73 -5.41
CA GLN A 130 -15.68 13.32 -5.75
C GLN A 130 -14.25 12.86 -5.55
N SER A 131 -14.10 11.56 -5.35
CA SER A 131 -12.80 10.90 -5.38
C SER A 131 -12.92 9.56 -6.09
N VAL A 132 -11.79 9.04 -6.53
CA VAL A 132 -11.69 7.67 -7.00
C VAL A 132 -10.88 6.90 -5.97
N SER A 133 -11.43 5.82 -5.41
CA SER A 133 -10.63 4.87 -4.65
C SER A 133 -10.35 3.65 -5.50
N ILE A 134 -9.11 3.20 -5.48
CA ILE A 134 -8.75 1.91 -6.06
C ILE A 134 -9.06 0.86 -4.99
N GLY A 135 -9.99 -0.04 -5.27
CA GLY A 135 -10.26 -1.18 -4.38
C GLY A 135 -8.99 -1.99 -4.17
N SER A 136 -8.63 -2.27 -2.92
CA SER A 136 -7.37 -2.90 -2.49
C SER A 136 -7.19 -4.36 -2.88
N GLY A 137 -8.09 -4.95 -3.66
CA GLY A 137 -7.86 -6.27 -4.26
C GLY A 137 -7.11 -6.10 -5.57
N LEU A 138 -5.76 -6.11 -5.52
CA LEU A 138 -4.90 -6.19 -6.72
C LEU A 138 -5.03 -7.55 -7.44
N TYR A 139 -5.57 -8.55 -6.75
CA TYR A 139 -5.72 -9.91 -7.24
C TYR A 139 -7.17 -10.38 -7.06
N SER A 140 -7.60 -11.32 -7.90
CA SER A 140 -8.90 -11.96 -7.82
C SER A 140 -9.04 -12.77 -6.52
N GLU A 141 -10.26 -13.24 -6.24
CA GLU A 141 -10.45 -14.41 -5.38
C GLU A 141 -9.78 -15.65 -5.98
N ASN A 142 -9.77 -16.77 -5.24
CA ASN A 142 -9.23 -18.03 -5.77
C ASN A 142 -9.96 -18.42 -7.06
N VAL A 143 -9.20 -18.65 -8.14
CA VAL A 143 -9.78 -19.06 -9.43
C VAL A 143 -10.03 -20.56 -9.51
N ILE A 144 -9.48 -21.32 -8.57
CA ILE A 144 -9.82 -22.73 -8.37
C ILE A 144 -11.08 -22.78 -7.48
N PRO A 145 -12.19 -23.38 -7.93
CA PRO A 145 -13.35 -23.55 -7.07
C PRO A 145 -13.03 -24.55 -5.96
N ILE A 146 -13.83 -24.51 -4.89
CA ILE A 146 -13.78 -25.55 -3.85
C ILE A 146 -14.05 -26.91 -4.48
N MET A 147 -13.10 -27.83 -4.35
CA MET A 147 -13.14 -29.17 -4.91
C MET A 147 -13.69 -30.20 -3.90
N SER A 148 -14.42 -31.19 -4.39
CA SER A 148 -14.87 -32.35 -3.62
C SER A 148 -14.32 -33.69 -4.14
N SER A 149 -13.57 -33.65 -5.24
CA SER A 149 -12.87 -34.78 -5.87
C SER A 149 -11.78 -34.25 -6.80
N ASN A 150 -10.98 -35.14 -7.42
CA ASN A 150 -9.95 -34.71 -8.39
C ASN A 150 -10.51 -34.10 -9.68
N THR A 151 -11.81 -34.21 -9.95
CA THR A 151 -12.43 -33.65 -11.15
C THR A 151 -13.53 -32.65 -10.81
N SER A 152 -13.54 -31.51 -11.51
CA SER A 152 -14.62 -30.52 -11.45
C SER A 152 -14.87 -29.88 -12.81
N LEU A 153 -15.91 -29.04 -12.89
CA LEU A 153 -16.21 -28.25 -14.10
C LEU A 153 -15.14 -27.20 -14.42
N ALA A 154 -14.30 -26.83 -13.45
CA ALA A 154 -13.22 -25.86 -13.67
C ALA A 154 -11.91 -26.51 -14.10
N GLY A 155 -11.70 -27.79 -13.78
CA GLY A 155 -10.44 -28.46 -14.03
C GLY A 155 -10.24 -29.77 -13.27
N ILE A 156 -8.99 -30.21 -13.26
CA ILE A 156 -8.55 -31.48 -12.67
C ILE A 156 -7.38 -31.22 -11.72
N SER A 157 -7.48 -31.66 -10.47
CA SER A 157 -6.34 -31.72 -9.54
C SER A 157 -5.63 -33.07 -9.66
N SER A 158 -4.31 -33.06 -9.51
CA SER A 158 -3.48 -34.26 -9.58
C SER A 158 -2.16 -34.06 -8.84
N ALA A 159 -1.53 -35.16 -8.44
CA ALA A 159 -0.19 -35.18 -7.86
C ALA A 159 0.58 -36.41 -8.38
N ASN A 160 1.92 -36.40 -8.34
CA ASN A 160 2.67 -37.62 -8.67
C ASN A 160 2.59 -38.69 -7.59
N LEU A 161 2.39 -38.28 -6.35
CA LEU A 161 2.40 -39.15 -5.18
C LEU A 161 1.26 -38.77 -4.26
N ILE A 162 0.55 -39.77 -3.74
CA ILE A 162 -0.48 -39.64 -2.73
C ILE A 162 -0.31 -40.77 -1.71
N SER A 163 -0.65 -40.49 -0.44
CA SER A 163 -0.62 -41.48 0.64
C SER A 163 -1.79 -42.44 0.55
N THR A 164 -2.99 -41.87 0.54
CA THR A 164 -4.27 -42.58 0.50
C THR A 164 -5.28 -41.71 -0.26
N VAL A 165 -6.44 -42.25 -0.58
CA VAL A 165 -7.51 -41.50 -1.27
C VAL A 165 -8.11 -40.38 -0.41
N GLU A 166 -7.98 -40.48 0.92
CA GLU A 166 -8.41 -39.44 1.87
C GLU A 166 -7.44 -38.26 1.93
N LEU A 167 -6.22 -38.41 1.42
CA LEU A 167 -5.13 -37.42 1.39
C LEU A 167 -4.69 -37.12 -0.06
N ASP A 168 -5.61 -37.28 -1.01
CA ASP A 168 -5.40 -37.10 -2.44
C ASP A 168 -5.26 -35.60 -2.82
N ALA A 169 -4.85 -35.32 -4.05
CA ALA A 169 -4.50 -33.97 -4.53
C ALA A 169 -5.63 -32.95 -4.33
N TRP A 170 -6.89 -33.32 -4.52
CA TRP A 170 -8.04 -32.42 -4.36
C TRP A 170 -8.19 -31.87 -2.93
N LYS A 171 -7.60 -32.53 -1.92
CA LYS A 171 -7.59 -32.06 -0.53
C LYS A 171 -6.82 -30.76 -0.33
N ALA A 172 -5.94 -30.40 -1.26
CA ALA A 172 -5.26 -29.12 -1.26
C ALA A 172 -6.07 -28.00 -1.96
N PHE A 173 -7.30 -28.29 -2.37
CA PHE A 173 -8.17 -27.39 -3.12
C PHE A 173 -9.62 -27.44 -2.61
N ASP A 174 -9.86 -27.97 -1.41
CA ASP A 174 -11.20 -28.18 -0.84
C ASP A 174 -11.65 -27.01 0.06
N GLY A 175 -10.82 -25.97 0.17
CA GLY A 175 -11.10 -24.77 0.94
C GLY A 175 -11.01 -24.96 2.45
N SER A 176 -10.47 -26.09 2.92
CA SER A 176 -10.37 -26.41 4.34
C SER A 176 -8.91 -26.38 4.81
N SER A 177 -8.65 -25.64 5.88
CA SER A 177 -7.31 -25.60 6.50
C SER A 177 -6.97 -26.85 7.31
N SER A 178 -7.92 -27.77 7.50
CA SER A 178 -7.78 -28.98 8.32
C SER A 178 -7.56 -30.27 7.53
N THR A 179 -7.76 -30.21 6.21
CA THR A 179 -7.49 -31.27 5.24
C THR A 179 -6.21 -30.96 4.50
N TYR A 180 -5.56 -31.97 3.92
CA TYR A 180 -4.30 -31.78 3.21
C TYR A 180 -4.03 -32.90 2.22
N TRP A 181 -3.33 -32.56 1.15
CA TRP A 181 -2.62 -33.53 0.31
C TRP A 181 -1.34 -33.99 1.01
N TYR A 182 -0.99 -35.27 0.92
CA TYR A 182 0.20 -35.86 1.53
C TYR A 182 0.81 -36.96 0.66
N THR A 183 2.14 -36.96 0.47
CA THR A 183 2.82 -37.93 -0.42
C THR A 183 3.23 -39.25 0.26
N ASN A 184 3.26 -39.32 1.60
CA ASN A 184 3.71 -40.47 2.42
C ASN A 184 5.17 -40.93 2.28
N SER A 185 5.93 -40.38 1.33
CA SER A 185 7.34 -40.73 1.15
C SER A 185 8.12 -39.61 0.47
N GLY A 186 9.45 -39.68 0.59
CA GLY A 186 10.38 -38.71 0.02
C GLY A 186 10.31 -37.33 0.68
N THR A 187 10.99 -36.36 0.07
CA THR A 187 11.05 -34.96 0.53
C THR A 187 10.53 -33.99 -0.53
N GLY A 188 9.90 -34.51 -1.57
CA GLY A 188 9.47 -33.77 -2.74
C GLY A 188 8.35 -34.47 -3.50
N GLY A 189 7.93 -33.85 -4.58
CA GLY A 189 6.78 -34.24 -5.38
C GLY A 189 6.15 -33.03 -6.04
N TRP A 190 5.16 -33.25 -6.89
CA TRP A 190 4.39 -32.17 -7.47
C TRP A 190 2.90 -32.30 -7.16
N LEU A 191 2.30 -31.14 -6.93
CA LEU A 191 0.86 -30.94 -6.79
C LEU A 191 0.41 -29.97 -7.87
N GLN A 192 -0.58 -30.35 -8.66
CA GLN A 192 -0.95 -29.69 -9.90
C GLN A 192 -2.45 -29.46 -10.00
N PHE A 193 -2.81 -28.34 -10.62
CA PHE A 193 -4.15 -28.09 -11.15
C PHE A 193 -4.10 -27.86 -12.66
N LYS A 194 -4.97 -28.54 -13.40
CA LYS A 194 -5.20 -28.35 -14.84
C LYS A 194 -6.54 -27.65 -15.03
N PHE A 195 -6.54 -26.41 -15.49
CA PHE A 195 -7.74 -25.68 -15.88
C PHE A 195 -8.30 -26.18 -17.22
N ASN A 196 -9.59 -25.94 -17.47
CA ASN A 196 -10.21 -26.23 -18.76
C ASN A 196 -9.91 -25.19 -19.84
N ILE A 197 -9.45 -24.00 -19.44
CA ILE A 197 -9.02 -22.92 -20.33
C ILE A 197 -7.67 -22.35 -19.85
N PRO A 198 -6.84 -21.77 -20.74
CA PRO A 198 -5.63 -21.08 -20.32
C PRO A 198 -5.98 -19.87 -19.44
N ILE A 199 -5.35 -19.77 -18.26
CA ILE A 199 -5.51 -18.64 -17.33
C ILE A 199 -4.14 -18.01 -17.07
N LYS A 200 -4.08 -16.70 -16.84
CA LYS A 200 -2.87 -15.98 -16.44
C LYS A 200 -2.83 -15.83 -14.91
N ILE A 201 -2.14 -16.74 -14.22
CA ILE A 201 -1.97 -16.64 -12.76
C ILE A 201 -0.83 -15.68 -12.44
N GLU A 202 -1.07 -14.78 -11.49
CA GLU A 202 -0.13 -13.73 -11.09
C GLU A 202 0.10 -13.70 -9.57
N LYS A 203 -0.61 -14.55 -8.82
CA LYS A 203 -0.32 -14.84 -7.42
C LYS A 203 -0.77 -16.25 -7.07
N TYR A 204 0.00 -16.92 -6.23
CA TYR A 204 -0.43 -18.15 -5.56
C TYR A 204 -0.30 -18.00 -4.06
N LYS A 205 -1.10 -18.76 -3.31
CA LYS A 205 -0.97 -18.88 -1.85
C LYS A 205 -0.86 -20.33 -1.47
N VAL A 206 -0.08 -20.60 -0.43
CA VAL A 206 0.11 -21.94 0.13
C VAL A 206 -0.23 -21.90 1.61
N LEU A 207 -1.08 -22.81 2.05
CA LEU A 207 -1.27 -23.16 3.45
C LEU A 207 -0.62 -24.52 3.68
N SER A 208 0.38 -24.55 4.55
CA SER A 208 1.06 -25.77 4.97
C SER A 208 0.61 -26.13 6.39
N LEU A 209 0.99 -27.30 6.90
CA LEU A 209 0.67 -27.72 8.27
C LEU A 209 1.18 -26.76 9.36
N GLY A 210 2.19 -25.95 9.04
CA GLY A 210 2.66 -24.85 9.88
C GLY A 210 3.56 -25.31 11.03
N ALA A 211 3.58 -24.53 12.11
CA ALA A 211 4.48 -24.73 13.23
C ALA A 211 4.21 -26.04 14.00
N SER A 212 3.02 -26.64 13.86
CA SER A 212 2.66 -27.91 14.49
C SER A 212 3.38 -29.11 13.87
N TYR A 213 3.72 -29.04 12.57
CA TYR A 213 4.42 -30.11 11.84
C TYR A 213 5.50 -29.52 10.92
N PRO A 214 6.54 -28.89 11.49
CA PRO A 214 7.54 -28.13 10.73
C PRO A 214 8.32 -29.00 9.74
N GLY A 215 8.44 -30.30 10.01
CA GLY A 215 9.16 -31.24 9.15
C GLY A 215 8.51 -31.45 7.78
N ASN A 216 7.18 -31.40 7.71
CA ASN A 216 6.38 -31.65 6.50
C ASN A 216 6.16 -30.39 5.66
N ASN A 217 6.45 -29.21 6.21
CA ASN A 217 6.32 -27.96 5.47
C ASN A 217 7.32 -27.93 4.31
N ILE A 218 6.85 -27.51 3.14
CA ILE A 218 7.72 -27.30 1.98
C ILE A 218 8.68 -26.14 2.26
N LYS A 219 9.95 -26.28 1.87
CA LYS A 219 10.95 -25.21 2.01
C LYS A 219 11.57 -24.79 0.69
N ASN A 220 11.64 -25.73 -0.26
CA ASN A 220 12.16 -25.48 -1.61
C ASN A 220 11.17 -25.98 -2.65
N TRP A 221 10.79 -25.11 -3.58
CA TRP A 221 9.94 -25.48 -4.70
C TRP A 221 10.04 -24.46 -5.83
N THR A 222 9.59 -24.88 -7.01
CA THR A 222 9.25 -23.99 -8.12
C THR A 222 7.74 -23.96 -8.30
N PHE A 223 7.19 -22.78 -8.62
CA PHE A 223 5.83 -22.65 -9.14
C PHE A 223 5.92 -22.56 -10.65
N GLU A 224 5.25 -23.47 -11.36
CA GLU A 224 5.49 -23.68 -12.79
C GLU A 224 4.18 -23.67 -13.59
N GLY A 225 4.25 -23.18 -14.82
CA GLY A 225 3.15 -23.16 -15.79
C GLY A 225 3.47 -24.00 -17.04
N SER A 226 2.46 -24.69 -17.57
CA SER A 226 2.57 -25.46 -18.83
C SER A 226 1.29 -25.41 -19.67
N ASN A 227 1.44 -25.56 -20.98
CA ASN A 227 0.32 -25.71 -21.92
C ASN A 227 0.17 -27.13 -22.48
N ASN A 228 1.11 -28.04 -22.19
CA ASN A 228 1.08 -29.41 -22.68
C ASN A 228 1.30 -30.47 -21.58
N GLY A 229 1.58 -30.07 -20.35
CA GLY A 229 1.82 -30.95 -19.21
C GLY A 229 3.20 -31.62 -19.18
N SER A 230 4.05 -31.38 -20.19
CA SER A 230 5.40 -31.98 -20.30
C SER A 230 6.51 -30.95 -20.28
N ASN A 231 6.32 -29.79 -20.92
CA ASN A 231 7.27 -28.68 -20.92
C ASN A 231 6.79 -27.62 -19.93
N TRP A 232 7.64 -27.29 -18.96
CA TRP A 232 7.27 -26.43 -17.83
C TRP A 232 8.13 -25.16 -17.81
N ASN A 233 7.47 -24.01 -17.70
CA ASN A 233 8.12 -22.73 -17.45
C ASN A 233 8.10 -22.44 -15.95
N VAL A 234 9.26 -22.12 -15.38
CA VAL A 234 9.37 -21.71 -13.97
C VAL A 234 8.91 -20.26 -13.86
N LEU A 235 7.84 -20.02 -13.09
CA LEU A 235 7.25 -18.70 -12.85
C LEU A 235 7.70 -18.10 -11.52
N ASP A 236 8.07 -18.95 -10.57
CA ASP A 236 8.66 -18.54 -9.29
C ASP A 236 9.56 -19.66 -8.74
N THR A 237 10.57 -19.27 -7.99
CA THR A 237 11.50 -20.18 -7.30
C THR A 237 11.62 -19.75 -5.85
N LYS A 238 11.33 -20.66 -4.93
CA LYS A 238 11.48 -20.44 -3.48
C LYS A 238 12.47 -21.42 -2.89
N THR A 239 13.32 -20.89 -2.01
CA THR A 239 14.35 -21.65 -1.31
C THR A 239 14.37 -21.26 0.16
N ASN A 240 14.55 -22.24 1.04
CA ASN A 240 14.68 -22.09 2.49
C ASN A 240 13.54 -21.29 3.15
N VAL A 241 12.30 -21.49 2.70
CA VAL A 241 11.11 -20.93 3.39
C VAL A 241 10.78 -21.80 4.60
N LEU A 242 11.07 -21.30 5.81
CA LEU A 242 10.97 -22.06 7.06
C LEU A 242 9.96 -21.46 8.06
N ASP A 243 9.58 -20.21 7.88
CA ASP A 243 8.74 -19.41 8.78
C ASP A 243 7.24 -19.63 8.54
N TRP A 244 6.81 -20.90 8.55
CA TRP A 244 5.41 -21.28 8.38
C TRP A 244 4.63 -21.17 9.70
N ILE A 245 3.47 -20.53 9.65
CA ILE A 245 2.59 -20.36 10.81
C ILE A 245 1.33 -21.21 10.60
N THR A 246 0.95 -22.00 11.61
CA THR A 246 -0.21 -22.89 11.56
C THR A 246 -1.48 -22.12 11.19
N GLY A 247 -2.21 -22.60 10.19
CA GLY A 247 -3.49 -22.01 9.75
C GLY A 247 -3.36 -20.70 8.96
N MET A 248 -2.15 -20.24 8.64
CA MET A 248 -1.96 -19.03 7.85
C MET A 248 -1.42 -19.33 6.45
N PHE A 249 -2.01 -18.69 5.46
CA PHE A 249 -1.47 -18.66 4.11
C PHE A 249 -0.16 -17.88 4.06
N LYS A 250 0.79 -18.39 3.29
CA LYS A 250 1.89 -17.60 2.75
C LYS A 250 1.60 -17.29 1.29
N GLU A 251 1.67 -16.01 0.94
CA GLU A 251 1.30 -15.52 -0.39
C GLU A 251 2.53 -15.14 -1.21
N PHE A 252 2.48 -15.41 -2.51
CA PHE A 252 3.59 -15.18 -3.42
C PHE A 252 3.06 -14.55 -4.71
N ALA A 253 3.34 -13.26 -4.90
CA ALA A 253 3.09 -12.57 -6.16
C ALA A 253 4.18 -12.98 -7.18
N ILE A 254 3.76 -13.21 -8.42
CA ILE A 254 4.65 -13.64 -9.51
C ILE A 254 4.49 -12.71 -10.70
N THR A 255 5.57 -12.54 -11.47
CA THR A 255 5.49 -11.91 -12.79
C THR A 255 5.21 -13.00 -13.80
N ASN A 256 4.08 -12.90 -14.49
CA ASN A 256 3.69 -13.86 -15.52
C ASN A 256 3.03 -13.15 -16.69
N ASP A 257 3.69 -13.24 -17.84
CA ASP A 257 3.27 -12.59 -19.09
C ASP A 257 2.50 -13.53 -20.01
N SER A 258 2.32 -14.79 -19.61
CA SER A 258 1.70 -15.86 -20.43
C SER A 258 0.55 -16.57 -19.72
N THR A 259 -0.38 -17.11 -20.50
CA THR A 259 -1.44 -17.99 -20.00
C THR A 259 -1.00 -19.45 -20.05
N TYR A 260 -1.43 -20.23 -19.04
CA TYR A 260 -1.16 -21.66 -18.97
C TYR A 260 -2.43 -22.42 -18.61
N ILE A 261 -2.54 -23.66 -19.10
CA ILE A 261 -3.60 -24.60 -18.75
C ILE A 261 -3.23 -25.37 -17.48
N TYR A 262 -1.95 -25.66 -17.28
CA TYR A 262 -1.43 -26.39 -16.14
C TYR A 262 -0.62 -25.48 -15.24
N TYR A 263 -0.83 -25.60 -13.94
CA TYR A 263 -0.01 -24.98 -12.91
C TYR A 263 0.34 -26.00 -11.84
N ARG A 264 1.60 -26.03 -11.39
CA ARG A 264 2.03 -26.93 -10.31
C ARG A 264 3.00 -26.27 -9.34
N LEU A 265 2.96 -26.74 -8.10
CA LEU A 265 4.10 -26.68 -7.19
C LEU A 265 4.97 -27.90 -7.47
N ASN A 266 6.24 -27.69 -7.82
CA ASN A 266 7.24 -28.75 -7.93
C ASN A 266 8.19 -28.64 -6.73
N ILE A 267 7.94 -29.47 -5.71
CA ILE A 267 8.59 -29.42 -4.41
C ILE A 267 9.85 -30.28 -4.45
N THR A 268 10.96 -29.67 -4.02
CA THR A 268 12.29 -30.32 -4.02
C THR A 268 12.84 -30.58 -2.62
N ALA A 269 12.31 -29.90 -1.58
CA ALA A 269 12.66 -30.20 -0.20
C ALA A 269 11.61 -29.71 0.82
N THR A 270 11.59 -30.36 1.98
CA THR A 270 10.80 -30.01 3.17
C THR A 270 11.68 -29.65 4.37
N GLY A 271 11.07 -29.08 5.42
CA GLY A 271 11.74 -28.60 6.64
C GLY A 271 12.73 -29.59 7.24
N ALA A 272 12.33 -30.84 7.43
CA ALA A 272 13.13 -31.87 8.11
C ALA A 272 13.13 -33.22 7.39
N ALA A 273 13.15 -33.22 6.05
CA ALA A 273 13.11 -34.43 5.23
C ALA A 273 11.89 -35.34 5.46
N ALA A 274 10.78 -34.79 5.97
CA ALA A 274 9.50 -35.49 6.02
C ALA A 274 8.75 -35.33 4.69
N PRO A 275 7.78 -36.20 4.38
CA PRO A 275 7.00 -36.08 3.15
C PRO A 275 6.17 -34.79 3.14
N PRO A 276 6.10 -34.06 2.01
CA PRO A 276 5.37 -32.81 1.94
C PRO A 276 3.88 -32.99 2.21
N ALA A 277 3.32 -32.02 2.93
CA ALA A 277 1.88 -31.88 3.12
C ALA A 277 1.44 -30.45 2.77
N ILE A 278 0.38 -30.31 1.99
CA ILE A 278 -0.20 -29.02 1.62
C ILE A 278 -1.68 -29.04 1.98
N CYS A 279 -2.08 -28.13 2.86
CA CYS A 279 -3.48 -28.00 3.24
C CYS A 279 -4.28 -27.26 2.16
N GLU A 280 -3.76 -26.16 1.63
CA GLU A 280 -4.45 -25.40 0.58
C GLU A 280 -3.45 -24.76 -0.40
N LEU A 281 -3.78 -24.83 -1.69
CA LEU A 281 -3.12 -24.12 -2.77
C LEU A 281 -4.16 -23.29 -3.53
N THR A 282 -4.05 -21.97 -3.43
CA THR A 282 -4.93 -21.05 -4.15
C THR A 282 -4.17 -20.31 -5.25
N MET A 283 -4.87 -19.98 -6.34
CA MET A 283 -4.30 -19.27 -7.47
C MET A 283 -5.18 -18.07 -7.82
N HIS A 284 -4.56 -16.96 -8.19
CA HIS A 284 -5.23 -15.69 -8.40
C HIS A 284 -4.71 -14.99 -9.65
N THR A 285 -5.62 -14.41 -10.43
CA THR A 285 -5.28 -13.49 -11.52
C THR A 285 -5.11 -12.10 -10.93
N LYS A 286 -4.41 -11.21 -11.63
CA LYS A 286 -4.50 -9.78 -11.31
C LYS A 286 -5.88 -9.28 -11.74
N THR A 287 -6.53 -8.55 -10.87
CA THR A 287 -7.75 -7.83 -11.23
C THR A 287 -7.35 -6.56 -11.94
N ASP A 288 -8.15 -6.17 -12.93
CA ASP A 288 -8.20 -4.76 -13.29
C ASP A 288 -8.52 -3.99 -12.00
N SER A 289 -7.69 -2.99 -11.68
CA SER A 289 -7.93 -2.10 -10.55
C SER A 289 -9.39 -1.65 -10.57
N LYS A 290 -10.21 -2.13 -9.61
CA LYS A 290 -11.62 -1.72 -9.53
C LYS A 290 -11.66 -0.29 -9.00
N PHE A 291 -11.81 0.65 -9.92
CA PHE A 291 -12.04 2.05 -9.57
C PHE A 291 -13.45 2.18 -8.96
N THR A 292 -13.50 2.58 -7.69
CA THR A 292 -14.72 2.97 -7.01
C THR A 292 -14.81 4.48 -7.00
N PHE A 293 -15.93 5.01 -7.46
CA PHE A 293 -16.20 6.44 -7.47
C PHE A 293 -16.92 6.84 -6.18
N LEU A 294 -16.30 7.66 -5.37
CA LEU A 294 -16.85 8.19 -4.13
C LEU A 294 -17.46 9.58 -4.42
N ASN A 295 -18.74 9.77 -4.10
CA ASN A 295 -19.29 11.13 -3.96
C ASN A 295 -19.18 11.50 -2.49
N LEU A 296 -18.63 12.67 -2.24
CA LEU A 296 -18.32 13.18 -0.92
C LEU A 296 -19.32 14.30 -0.61
N ASP A 297 -19.74 14.36 0.65
CA ASP A 297 -20.74 15.32 1.13
C ASP A 297 -20.15 16.68 1.49
N SER A 298 -18.84 16.80 1.64
CA SER A 298 -18.12 18.05 1.92
C SER A 298 -16.65 17.98 1.50
N SER A 299 -16.03 19.13 1.19
CA SER A 299 -14.60 19.25 0.87
C SER A 299 -13.74 19.63 2.08
N THR A 300 -14.05 19.11 3.28
CA THR A 300 -13.24 19.39 4.47
C THR A 300 -11.84 18.80 4.36
N GLU A 301 -10.90 19.32 5.16
CA GLU A 301 -9.55 18.76 5.27
C GLU A 301 -9.57 17.27 5.63
N ASN A 302 -10.46 16.85 6.54
CA ASN A 302 -10.62 15.43 6.89
C ASN A 302 -11.09 14.60 5.69
N THR A 303 -12.05 15.10 4.91
CA THR A 303 -12.48 14.45 3.66
C THR A 303 -11.31 14.32 2.68
N PHE A 304 -10.52 15.38 2.52
CA PHE A 304 -9.35 15.40 1.65
C PHE A 304 -8.27 14.41 2.09
N LEU A 305 -7.96 14.36 3.39
CA LEU A 305 -6.97 13.44 3.94
C LEU A 305 -7.41 11.98 3.83
N ARG A 306 -8.70 11.70 4.08
CA ARG A 306 -9.25 10.34 4.11
C ARG A 306 -9.55 9.77 2.73
N TYR A 307 -10.06 10.60 1.83
CA TYR A 307 -10.56 10.16 0.54
C TYR A 307 -9.80 10.74 -0.65
N GLY A 308 -8.87 11.68 -0.46
CA GLY A 308 -8.08 12.24 -1.54
C GLY A 308 -7.19 11.19 -2.23
N LEU A 309 -7.24 11.20 -3.56
CA LEU A 309 -6.44 10.37 -4.47
C LEU A 309 -4.96 10.71 -4.34
N ASP A 310 -4.09 9.74 -4.15
CA ASP A 310 -2.64 10.00 -4.24
C ASP A 310 -2.27 10.36 -5.69
N GLY A 311 -1.78 11.57 -5.89
CA GLY A 311 -1.42 12.18 -7.17
C GLY A 311 -0.04 11.80 -7.69
N SER A 312 0.66 10.84 -7.06
CA SER A 312 1.88 10.25 -7.58
C SER A 312 1.55 9.32 -8.75
N SER A 313 1.59 9.88 -9.97
CA SER A 313 1.72 9.32 -11.35
C SER A 313 1.11 7.98 -11.77
N ASN A 314 0.74 7.06 -10.89
CA ASN A 314 0.15 5.75 -11.20
C ASN A 314 -1.32 5.62 -10.75
N GLY A 315 -1.85 6.55 -9.94
CA GLY A 315 -3.16 6.41 -9.28
C GLY A 315 -4.38 6.88 -10.09
N LEU A 316 -4.22 7.85 -11.00
CA LEU A 316 -5.34 8.47 -11.70
C LEU A 316 -5.37 8.08 -13.18
N ASN A 317 -6.04 6.98 -13.50
CA ASN A 317 -6.34 6.61 -14.88
C ASN A 317 -7.81 6.88 -15.21
N LEU A 318 -8.09 8.06 -15.77
CA LEU A 318 -9.45 8.49 -16.14
C LEU A 318 -9.99 7.80 -17.40
N THR A 319 -9.20 6.97 -18.08
CA THR A 319 -9.64 6.23 -19.27
C THR A 319 -10.18 4.84 -18.93
N LYS A 320 -10.19 4.45 -17.65
CA LYS A 320 -10.68 3.16 -17.17
C LYS A 320 -12.14 3.25 -16.74
N ASN A 321 -12.88 2.17 -16.99
CA ASN A 321 -14.29 2.07 -16.59
C ASN A 321 -14.43 2.05 -15.06
N ILE A 322 -15.43 2.76 -14.57
CA ILE A 322 -15.81 2.78 -13.15
C ILE A 322 -16.87 1.71 -12.93
N PHE A 323 -16.59 0.77 -12.03
CA PHE A 323 -17.47 -0.37 -11.77
C PHE A 323 -18.36 -0.19 -10.54
N THR A 324 -18.04 0.77 -9.66
CA THR A 324 -18.76 0.95 -8.40
C THR A 324 -18.86 2.43 -8.06
N LYS A 325 -20.04 2.87 -7.61
CA LYS A 325 -20.28 4.23 -7.13
C LYS A 325 -20.78 4.18 -5.67
N LYS A 326 -20.12 4.91 -4.77
CA LYS A 326 -20.51 5.04 -3.36
C LYS A 326 -20.77 6.51 -3.02
N TYR A 327 -21.59 6.73 -1.99
CA TYR A 327 -21.86 8.04 -1.41
C TYR A 327 -21.38 8.02 0.03
N VAL A 328 -20.53 8.96 0.40
CA VAL A 328 -20.02 9.13 1.76
C VAL A 328 -20.83 10.24 2.42
N LYS A 329 -21.33 9.97 3.64
CA LYS A 329 -22.05 10.93 4.46
C LYS A 329 -21.44 10.96 5.85
N SER A 330 -21.09 12.15 6.31
CA SER A 330 -20.30 12.45 7.51
C SER A 330 -21.17 13.00 8.64
N GLY A 331 -22.43 13.33 8.37
CA GLY A 331 -23.38 13.81 9.38
C GLY A 331 -24.06 12.66 10.13
N THR A 332 -24.04 12.71 11.46
CA THR A 332 -24.90 11.91 12.33
C THR A 332 -26.11 12.74 12.77
N SER A 333 -27.29 12.13 12.75
CA SER A 333 -28.51 12.69 13.34
C SER A 333 -28.98 11.74 14.44
N LEU A 334 -29.40 12.26 15.60
CA LEU A 334 -29.85 11.45 16.73
C LEU A 334 -31.02 10.53 16.33
N LEU A 335 -30.93 9.25 16.72
CA LEU A 335 -31.81 8.16 16.28
C LEU A 335 -32.85 7.80 17.34
N GLY A 336 -34.14 7.93 17.00
CA GLY A 336 -35.24 7.16 17.60
C GLY A 336 -35.39 5.80 16.91
N SER A 337 -36.01 4.83 17.61
CA SER A 337 -36.04 3.40 17.31
C SER A 337 -36.51 3.04 15.89
N GLY A 338 -35.59 2.47 15.10
CA GLY A 338 -35.84 1.74 13.85
C GLY A 338 -36.02 2.60 12.61
N LYS A 339 -35.08 2.52 11.65
CA LYS A 339 -35.30 3.06 10.29
C LYS A 339 -34.65 2.25 9.17
N THR A 340 -35.41 2.18 8.09
CA THR A 340 -35.05 1.94 6.69
C THR A 340 -34.36 3.16 6.07
N PHE A 341 -33.56 2.92 5.02
CA PHE A 341 -32.86 3.93 4.24
C PHE A 341 -33.69 4.36 3.03
N GLU A 342 -33.84 5.66 2.80
CA GLU A 342 -34.51 6.21 1.62
C GLU A 342 -33.52 7.01 0.75
N HIS A 343 -33.43 6.65 -0.53
CA HIS A 343 -32.61 7.31 -1.54
C HIS A 343 -33.43 7.40 -2.83
N THR A 344 -33.72 8.62 -3.29
CA THR A 344 -34.44 8.83 -4.55
C THR A 344 -33.50 8.58 -5.74
N ILE A 345 -33.81 7.56 -6.54
CA ILE A 345 -33.09 7.25 -7.77
C ILE A 345 -33.92 7.81 -8.94
N ASP A 346 -33.36 8.76 -9.69
CA ASP A 346 -33.95 9.23 -10.95
C ASP A 346 -33.78 8.16 -12.04
N MET A 347 -34.83 7.35 -12.21
CA MET A 347 -34.87 6.24 -13.15
C MET A 347 -35.00 6.69 -14.62
N SER A 348 -35.30 7.97 -14.88
CA SER A 348 -35.44 8.48 -16.25
C SER A 348 -34.11 8.59 -17.00
N LYS A 349 -32.99 8.55 -16.28
CA LYS A 349 -31.63 8.76 -16.82
C LYS A 349 -30.78 7.49 -16.88
N ARG A 350 -31.24 6.35 -16.35
CA ARG A 350 -30.42 5.13 -16.22
C ARG A 350 -31.26 3.86 -16.27
N ARG A 351 -30.83 2.88 -17.08
CA ARG A 351 -31.31 1.51 -17.03
C ARG A 351 -30.65 0.81 -15.83
N VAL A 352 -31.45 0.28 -14.91
CA VAL A 352 -30.96 -0.43 -13.71
C VAL A 352 -31.33 -1.90 -13.86
N ASP A 353 -30.33 -2.77 -14.01
CA ASP A 353 -30.57 -4.20 -14.24
C ASP A 353 -30.74 -5.00 -12.94
N LYS A 354 -30.16 -4.54 -11.82
CA LYS A 354 -30.32 -5.16 -10.50
C LYS A 354 -30.01 -4.17 -9.37
N ILE A 355 -30.82 -4.20 -8.32
CA ILE A 355 -30.54 -3.54 -7.03
C ILE A 355 -30.33 -4.64 -5.99
N THR A 356 -29.28 -4.53 -5.19
CA THR A 356 -29.05 -5.41 -4.04
C THR A 356 -28.79 -4.52 -2.85
N LEU A 357 -29.67 -4.62 -1.86
CA LEU A 357 -29.53 -3.94 -0.57
C LEU A 357 -28.77 -4.90 0.34
N GLY A 358 -27.63 -4.45 0.84
CA GLY A 358 -26.80 -5.19 1.80
C GLY A 358 -27.17 -4.83 3.22
#